data_AF-A0A0C2DHM1-F1
#
_entry.id   AF-A0A0C2DHM1-F1
#
_cell.length_a   1.000
_cell.length_b   1.000
_cell.length_c   1.000
_cell.angle_alpha   90.00
_cell.angle_beta   90.00
_cell.angle_gamma   90.00
#
_symmetry.space_group_name_H-M   'P 1'
#
loop_
_entity.id
_entity.type
_entity.pdbx_description
1 polymer ?
#
loop_
_entity_poly.entity_id
_entity_poly.type
_entity_poly.pdbx_seq_one_letter_code
_entity_poly.pdbx_strand_id
1 'polypeptide(L)'
;MAFSGQMCRGMICRTFGKDAKFGSNKDAKDIGFANGFMSKICLVTPDWQTNVKGVLEKFLVKISSQLSLIECQGMFGDVETEFSKEEFSRSLESAVRKIHNNEITLYKMLKKHNVSNVARPKSTRESIIKVYYMREFSEENPLKGFIIMEYLADNLSLHIFDNLTPDDILQVLCTIASLEAASLKFTDEDKALFISNMFGKMFAKAMTKESLSFELILNANDESTTYL
;
A
#
# COMPACT_ATOMS: atom_id res chain seq x y z
N MET A 1 17.51 1.60 -7.33
CA MET A 1 17.70 0.63 -6.22
C MET A 1 17.83 -0.76 -6.82
N ALA A 2 19.04 -1.34 -6.82
CA ALA A 2 19.23 -2.67 -7.41
C ALA A 2 18.51 -3.72 -6.56
N PHE A 3 17.58 -4.46 -7.16
CA PHE A 3 17.08 -5.72 -6.61
C PHE A 3 18.29 -6.66 -6.43
N SER A 4 18.93 -6.61 -5.26
CA SER A 4 20.13 -7.39 -5.01
C SER A 4 19.81 -8.88 -5.08
N GLY A 5 20.66 -9.65 -5.77
CA GLY A 5 20.38 -11.04 -6.15
C GLY A 5 20.06 -12.00 -5.00
N GLN A 6 20.46 -11.66 -3.76
CA GLN A 6 20.16 -12.45 -2.57
C GLN A 6 18.72 -12.27 -2.03
N MET A 7 18.14 -11.08 -2.13
CA MET A 7 16.75 -10.85 -1.67
C MET A 7 15.75 -11.57 -2.60
N CYS A 8 16.07 -11.64 -3.88
CA CYS A 8 15.22 -12.24 -4.91
C CYS A 8 15.05 -13.75 -4.73
N ARG A 9 16.15 -14.52 -4.63
CA ARG A 9 16.07 -15.98 -4.77
C ARG A 9 15.25 -16.67 -3.69
N GLY A 10 15.48 -16.34 -2.41
CA GLY A 10 14.76 -16.97 -1.30
C GLY A 10 13.26 -16.62 -1.25
N MET A 11 12.90 -15.43 -1.71
CA MET A 11 11.52 -14.96 -1.82
C MET A 11 10.79 -15.64 -3.00
N ILE A 12 11.43 -15.67 -4.17
CA ILE A 12 10.89 -16.27 -5.39
C ILE A 12 10.62 -17.75 -5.17
N CYS A 13 11.58 -18.50 -4.59
CA CYS A 13 11.41 -19.93 -4.38
C CYS A 13 10.28 -20.28 -3.42
N ARG A 14 10.07 -19.46 -2.36
CA ARG A 14 8.98 -19.66 -1.41
C ARG A 14 7.61 -19.34 -2.00
N THR A 15 7.55 -18.39 -2.94
CA THR A 15 6.30 -17.89 -3.51
C THR A 15 5.86 -18.70 -4.73
N PHE A 16 6.80 -19.00 -5.63
CA PHE A 16 6.53 -19.59 -6.96
C PHE A 16 7.14 -20.98 -7.15
N GLY A 17 7.75 -21.55 -6.10
CA GLY A 17 8.32 -22.90 -6.12
C GLY A 17 9.84 -22.91 -6.30
N LYS A 18 10.46 -24.03 -5.90
CA LYS A 18 11.94 -24.17 -5.82
C LYS A 18 12.65 -23.96 -7.15
N ASP A 19 11.97 -24.27 -8.25
CA ASP A 19 12.52 -24.15 -9.61
C ASP A 19 12.34 -22.75 -10.20
N ALA A 20 11.52 -21.89 -9.59
CA ALA A 20 11.26 -20.56 -10.11
C ALA A 20 12.54 -19.71 -10.14
N LYS A 21 12.93 -19.27 -11.34
CA LYS A 21 14.08 -18.42 -11.58
C LYS A 21 13.74 -17.30 -12.56
N PHE A 22 14.16 -16.10 -12.20
CA PHE A 22 14.13 -14.97 -13.11
C PHE A 22 15.26 -15.04 -14.11
N GLY A 23 15.02 -14.45 -15.28
CA GLY A 23 15.98 -14.38 -16.35
C GLY A 23 16.85 -13.15 -16.35
N SER A 24 17.59 -13.00 -17.44
CA SER A 24 18.50 -11.88 -17.65
C SER A 24 17.73 -10.59 -17.90
N ASN A 25 16.54 -10.67 -18.50
CA ASN A 25 15.72 -9.52 -18.89
C ASN A 25 14.65 -9.19 -17.85
N LYS A 26 14.80 -9.68 -16.61
CA LYS A 26 13.92 -9.29 -15.50
C LYS A 26 13.98 -7.77 -15.29
N ASP A 27 12.84 -7.21 -14.94
CA ASP A 27 12.69 -5.78 -14.65
C ASP A 27 11.88 -5.57 -13.38
N ALA A 28 12.13 -4.45 -12.72
CA ALA A 28 11.33 -3.98 -11.60
C ALA A 28 11.21 -2.46 -11.63
N LYS A 29 9.98 -1.99 -11.85
CA LYS A 29 9.66 -0.57 -11.93
C LYS A 29 8.91 -0.12 -10.69
N ASP A 30 9.35 0.98 -10.07
CA ASP A 30 8.55 1.64 -9.03
C ASP A 30 7.37 2.36 -9.68
N ILE A 31 6.17 1.89 -9.35
CA ILE A 31 4.89 2.47 -9.80
C ILE A 31 4.14 3.15 -8.64
N GLY A 32 4.74 3.18 -7.45
CA GLY A 32 4.15 3.75 -6.25
C GLY A 32 4.64 5.15 -5.92
N PHE A 33 5.48 5.77 -6.75
CA PHE A 33 5.95 7.13 -6.50
C PHE A 33 4.77 8.11 -6.35
N ALA A 34 4.84 8.99 -5.36
CA ALA A 34 3.79 9.94 -4.95
C ALA A 34 2.43 9.34 -4.49
N ASN A 35 2.21 8.03 -4.63
CA ASN A 35 0.96 7.36 -4.23
C ASN A 35 1.16 6.33 -3.10
N GLY A 36 2.40 5.86 -2.91
CA GLY A 36 2.74 4.80 -1.97
C GLY A 36 3.11 5.28 -0.57
N PHE A 37 3.56 6.55 -0.44
CA PHE A 37 4.01 7.30 0.75
C PHE A 37 4.85 6.51 1.79
N MET A 38 4.28 5.48 2.42
CA MET A 38 4.91 4.60 3.40
C MET A 38 5.40 3.26 2.80
N SER A 39 5.35 3.11 1.49
CA SER A 39 5.77 1.90 0.79
C SER A 39 6.27 2.18 -0.61
N LYS A 40 7.26 1.39 -1.03
CA LYS A 40 7.66 1.24 -2.43
C LYS A 40 6.75 0.21 -3.09
N ILE A 41 6.15 0.54 -4.22
CA ILE A 41 5.29 -0.39 -4.97
C ILE A 41 6.01 -0.75 -6.26
N CYS A 42 6.64 -1.91 -6.30
CA CYS A 42 7.39 -2.35 -7.46
C CYS A 42 6.55 -3.29 -8.33
N LEU A 43 6.34 -2.93 -9.59
CA LEU A 43 5.88 -3.84 -10.64
C LEU A 43 7.07 -4.68 -11.11
N VAL A 44 7.00 -5.98 -10.88
CA VAL A 44 8.05 -6.93 -11.26
C VAL A 44 7.65 -7.64 -12.54
N THR A 45 8.55 -7.58 -13.54
CA THR A 45 8.51 -8.39 -14.75
C THR A 45 9.63 -9.44 -14.64
N PRO A 46 9.32 -10.69 -14.27
CA PRO A 46 10.30 -11.67 -13.80
C PRO A 46 11.17 -12.31 -14.90
N ASP A 47 10.77 -12.26 -16.18
CA ASP A 47 11.46 -12.95 -17.29
C ASP A 47 11.71 -14.43 -16.97
N TRP A 48 10.65 -15.22 -16.72
CA TRP A 48 10.80 -16.59 -16.22
C TRP A 48 11.65 -17.47 -17.14
N GLN A 49 12.73 -18.06 -16.60
CA GLN A 49 13.60 -18.99 -17.35
C GLN A 49 13.19 -20.46 -17.24
N THR A 50 12.24 -20.74 -16.37
CA THR A 50 11.83 -22.11 -16.05
C THR A 50 10.42 -22.36 -16.55
N ASN A 51 10.14 -23.58 -17.04
CA ASN A 51 8.81 -24.05 -17.43
C ASN A 51 7.88 -24.26 -16.21
N VAL A 52 7.89 -23.34 -15.24
CA VAL A 52 7.00 -23.38 -14.08
C VAL A 52 5.62 -22.97 -14.58
N LYS A 53 4.68 -23.91 -14.54
CA LYS A 53 3.29 -23.64 -14.92
C LYS A 53 2.63 -22.78 -13.83
N GLY A 54 1.73 -21.89 -14.25
CA GLY A 54 0.92 -21.07 -13.32
C GLY A 54 1.67 -19.92 -12.66
N VAL A 55 2.82 -19.50 -13.21
CA VAL A 55 3.51 -18.28 -12.77
C VAL A 55 2.90 -17.03 -13.41
N LEU A 56 3.06 -15.90 -12.74
CA LEU A 56 2.49 -14.63 -13.15
C LEU A 56 3.39 -13.95 -14.16
N GLU A 57 2.82 -13.42 -15.24
CA GLU A 57 3.57 -12.61 -16.21
C GLU A 57 4.14 -11.35 -15.55
N LYS A 58 3.35 -10.72 -14.66
CA LYS A 58 3.74 -9.57 -13.84
C LYS A 58 3.09 -9.67 -12.47
N PHE A 59 3.73 -9.09 -11.46
CA PHE A 59 3.16 -9.01 -10.12
C PHE A 59 3.69 -7.81 -9.36
N LEU A 60 2.98 -7.42 -8.30
CA LEU A 60 3.39 -6.34 -7.42
C LEU A 60 4.17 -6.87 -6.22
N VAL A 61 5.21 -6.13 -5.86
CA VAL A 61 5.88 -6.24 -4.57
C VAL A 61 5.74 -4.90 -3.85
N LYS A 62 4.91 -4.88 -2.80
CA LYS A 62 4.81 -3.76 -1.87
C LYS A 62 5.86 -3.95 -0.78
N ILE A 63 6.83 -3.05 -0.73
CA ILE A 63 7.92 -3.06 0.25
C ILE A 63 7.70 -1.90 1.22
N SER A 64 7.52 -2.23 2.49
CA SER A 64 7.35 -1.23 3.55
C SER A 64 8.63 -0.38 3.63
N SER A 65 8.52 0.94 3.45
CA SER A 65 9.69 1.81 3.36
C SER A 65 9.35 3.27 3.65
N GLN A 66 10.11 3.87 4.57
CA GLN A 66 10.08 5.31 4.84
C GLN A 66 10.74 6.14 3.73
N LEU A 67 11.56 5.52 2.87
CA LEU A 67 12.24 6.22 1.78
C LEU A 67 11.25 6.84 0.81
N SER A 68 10.10 6.20 0.59
CA SER A 68 9.06 6.72 -0.29
C SER A 68 8.46 8.04 0.23
N LEU A 69 8.45 8.27 1.55
CA LEU A 69 8.03 9.54 2.14
C LEU A 69 9.12 10.59 1.98
N ILE A 70 10.38 10.20 2.20
CA ILE A 70 11.56 11.06 2.03
C ILE A 70 11.70 11.51 0.57
N GLU A 71 11.44 10.65 -0.39
CA GLU A 71 11.47 11.00 -1.82
C GLU A 71 10.36 11.97 -2.25
N CYS A 72 9.32 12.12 -1.41
CA CYS A 72 8.29 13.15 -1.58
C CYS A 72 8.67 14.47 -0.88
N GLN A 73 9.94 14.65 -0.47
CA GLN A 73 10.47 15.93 0.01
C GLN A 73 10.19 17.06 -0.99
N GLY A 74 9.88 18.24 -0.47
CA GLY A 74 9.40 19.38 -1.24
C GLY A 74 7.91 19.35 -1.63
N MET A 75 7.21 18.22 -1.48
CA MET A 75 5.76 18.14 -1.75
C MET A 75 4.90 18.54 -0.54
N PHE A 76 5.50 18.68 0.64
CA PHE A 76 4.78 18.87 1.92
C PHE A 76 4.81 20.31 2.45
N GLY A 77 5.40 21.25 1.70
CA GLY A 77 5.47 22.66 2.07
C GLY A 77 5.96 22.87 3.51
N ASP A 78 5.25 23.68 4.29
CA ASP A 78 5.62 24.04 5.67
C ASP A 78 5.64 22.85 6.64
N VAL A 79 4.99 21.73 6.30
CA VAL A 79 4.97 20.51 7.12
C VAL A 79 6.28 19.71 6.98
N GLU A 80 7.08 20.00 5.96
CA GLU A 80 8.36 19.34 5.70
C GLU A 80 9.36 19.50 6.86
N THR A 81 9.30 20.63 7.58
CA THR A 81 10.18 20.88 8.72
C THR A 81 9.92 19.91 9.87
N GLU A 82 8.66 19.55 10.11
CA GLU A 82 8.28 18.53 11.09
C GLU A 82 8.67 17.13 10.64
N PHE A 83 8.48 16.81 9.35
CA PHE A 83 8.85 15.50 8.79
C PHE A 83 10.36 15.24 8.75
N SER A 84 11.15 16.31 8.75
CA SER A 84 12.62 16.24 8.77
C SER A 84 13.21 16.05 10.17
N LYS A 85 12.40 16.11 11.23
CA LYS A 85 12.89 15.90 12.61
C LYS A 85 13.27 14.43 12.84
N GLU A 86 14.39 14.22 13.52
CA GLU A 86 14.87 12.87 13.85
C GLU A 86 13.85 12.08 14.71
N GLU A 87 13.16 12.76 15.64
CA GLU A 87 12.07 12.17 16.42
C GLU A 87 10.95 11.64 15.52
N PHE A 88 10.55 12.43 14.51
CA PHE A 88 9.52 12.03 13.55
C PHE A 88 9.99 10.84 12.72
N SER A 89 11.23 10.88 12.20
CA SER A 89 11.83 9.78 11.43
C SER A 89 11.84 8.45 12.20
N ARG A 90 12.26 8.47 13.47
CA ARG A 90 12.24 7.26 14.34
C ARG A 90 10.81 6.78 14.62
N SER A 91 9.88 7.71 14.88
CA SER A 91 8.47 7.38 15.09
C SER A 91 7.85 6.75 13.84
N LEU A 92 8.12 7.34 12.67
CA LEU A 92 7.72 6.85 11.35
C LEU A 92 8.26 5.45 11.09
N GLU A 93 9.53 5.17 11.39
CA GLU A 93 10.10 3.82 11.19
C GLU A 93 9.30 2.76 11.97
N SER A 94 9.01 3.02 13.25
CA SER A 94 8.19 2.12 14.07
C SER A 94 6.76 1.99 13.54
N ALA A 95 6.15 3.11 13.14
CA ALA A 95 4.79 3.15 12.63
C ALA A 95 4.64 2.38 11.32
N VAL A 96 5.54 2.61 10.36
CA VAL A 96 5.55 1.96 9.03
C VAL A 96 5.58 0.44 9.17
N ARG A 97 6.41 -0.10 10.07
CA ARG A 97 6.47 -1.55 10.36
C ARG A 97 5.14 -2.09 10.92
N LYS A 98 4.52 -1.35 11.85
CA LYS A 98 3.25 -1.74 12.46
C LYS A 98 2.08 -1.65 11.47
N ILE A 99 2.05 -0.62 10.62
CA ILE A 99 1.05 -0.44 9.55
C ILE A 99 1.14 -1.60 8.56
N HIS A 100 2.35 -1.97 8.13
CA HIS A 100 2.59 -3.11 7.26
C HIS A 100 2.09 -4.42 7.87
N ASN A 101 2.42 -4.70 9.14
CA ASN A 101 1.92 -5.88 9.83
C ASN A 101 0.39 -5.84 9.99
N ASN A 102 -0.20 -4.67 10.25
CA ASN A 102 -1.66 -4.50 10.35
C ASN A 102 -2.37 -4.81 9.02
N GLU A 103 -1.79 -4.42 7.88
CA GLU A 103 -2.29 -4.81 6.56
C GLU A 103 -2.22 -6.34 6.35
N ILE A 104 -1.14 -6.98 6.76
CA ILE A 104 -1.03 -8.46 6.72
C ILE A 104 -2.08 -9.12 7.62
N THR A 105 -2.29 -8.59 8.83
CA THR A 105 -3.35 -9.05 9.74
C THR A 105 -4.71 -8.98 9.06
N LEU A 106 -5.04 -7.88 8.38
CA LEU A 106 -6.29 -7.76 7.62
C LEU A 106 -6.43 -8.89 6.60
N TYR A 107 -5.42 -9.12 5.76
CA TYR A 107 -5.48 -10.19 4.75
C TYR A 107 -5.62 -11.58 5.38
N LYS A 108 -4.93 -11.86 6.50
CA LYS A 108 -5.09 -13.11 7.25
C LYS A 108 -6.50 -13.26 7.81
N MET A 109 -7.10 -12.20 8.34
CA MET A 109 -8.46 -12.23 8.89
C MET A 109 -9.53 -12.44 7.82
N LEU A 110 -9.42 -11.73 6.69
CA LEU A 110 -10.33 -11.94 5.56
C LEU A 110 -10.26 -13.39 5.06
N LYS A 111 -9.07 -13.99 5.03
CA LYS A 111 -8.90 -15.42 4.70
C LYS A 111 -9.47 -16.35 5.77
N LYS A 112 -9.16 -16.12 7.05
CA LYS A 112 -9.65 -16.91 8.20
C LYS A 112 -11.18 -17.02 8.20
N HIS A 113 -11.85 -15.91 7.91
CA HIS A 113 -13.32 -15.79 7.95
C HIS A 113 -14.00 -15.99 6.60
N ASN A 114 -13.27 -16.49 5.58
CA ASN A 114 -13.76 -16.74 4.23
C ASN A 114 -14.54 -15.55 3.63
N VAL A 115 -14.01 -14.35 3.78
CA VAL A 115 -14.62 -13.11 3.28
C VAL A 115 -14.23 -12.93 1.82
N SER A 116 -15.19 -13.14 0.90
CA SER A 116 -15.00 -13.07 -0.55
C SER A 116 -15.75 -11.92 -1.24
N ASN A 117 -16.61 -11.21 -0.51
CA ASN A 117 -17.51 -10.17 -1.04
C ASN A 117 -16.96 -8.74 -0.93
N VAL A 118 -15.78 -8.55 -0.33
CA VAL A 118 -15.09 -7.26 -0.34
C VAL A 118 -14.53 -7.03 -1.73
N ALA A 119 -15.12 -6.09 -2.48
CA ALA A 119 -14.72 -5.85 -3.85
C ALA A 119 -13.25 -5.46 -3.92
N ARG A 120 -12.53 -6.13 -4.82
CA ARG A 120 -11.22 -5.71 -5.30
C ARG A 120 -11.37 -5.41 -6.80
N PRO A 121 -10.57 -4.53 -7.43
CA PRO A 121 -10.88 -3.98 -8.74
C PRO A 121 -11.24 -5.08 -9.76
N LYS A 122 -12.39 -4.92 -10.43
CA LYS A 122 -13.08 -5.95 -11.20
C LYS A 122 -12.42 -6.17 -12.57
N SER A 123 -12.21 -7.43 -12.94
CA SER A 123 -13.02 -8.05 -14.00
C SER A 123 -13.04 -9.56 -13.76
N THR A 124 -14.20 -10.20 -13.94
CA THR A 124 -14.53 -11.60 -13.60
C THR A 124 -14.89 -11.90 -12.14
N ARG A 125 -15.84 -12.83 -11.97
CA ARG A 125 -16.57 -13.20 -10.74
C ARG A 125 -15.72 -13.84 -9.62
N GLU A 126 -14.40 -13.66 -9.66
CA GLU A 126 -13.46 -14.14 -8.66
C GLU A 126 -12.66 -12.95 -8.08
N SER A 127 -13.36 -11.99 -7.46
CA SER A 127 -12.81 -10.71 -7.02
C SER A 127 -12.02 -10.81 -5.70
N ILE A 128 -10.80 -11.34 -5.77
CA ILE A 128 -9.80 -11.21 -4.71
C ILE A 128 -8.45 -10.91 -5.39
N ILE A 129 -7.91 -9.68 -5.35
CA ILE A 129 -6.46 -9.37 -5.51
C ILE A 129 -5.70 -10.49 -4.82
N LYS A 130 -5.09 -11.37 -5.58
CA LYS A 130 -4.48 -12.55 -4.99
C LYS A 130 -3.22 -12.11 -4.26
N VAL A 131 -3.19 -12.34 -2.95
CA VAL A 131 -1.98 -12.16 -2.14
C VAL A 131 -1.24 -13.48 -2.16
N TYR A 132 -0.13 -13.53 -2.89
CA TYR A 132 0.67 -14.74 -3.09
C TYR A 132 1.57 -15.03 -1.90
N TYR A 133 2.13 -13.97 -1.31
CA TYR A 133 3.04 -14.10 -0.18
C TYR A 133 3.06 -12.83 0.67
N MET A 134 3.23 -13.00 1.97
CA MET A 134 3.34 -11.91 2.93
C MET A 134 4.49 -12.21 3.87
N ARG A 135 5.30 -11.20 4.17
CA ARG A 135 6.34 -11.27 5.18
C ARG A 135 6.17 -10.15 6.17
N GLU A 136 5.94 -10.51 7.43
CA GLU A 136 5.80 -9.58 8.55
C GLU A 136 7.16 -9.15 9.08
N PHE A 137 7.22 -7.99 9.70
CA PHE A 137 8.30 -7.64 10.61
C PHE A 137 8.15 -8.43 11.91
N SER A 138 9.26 -8.98 12.41
CA SER A 138 9.37 -9.66 13.70
C SER A 138 10.76 -9.42 14.29
N GLU A 139 11.02 -9.92 15.50
CA GLU A 139 12.36 -9.86 16.10
C GLU A 139 13.40 -10.63 15.27
N GLU A 140 13.00 -11.76 14.67
CA GLU A 140 13.82 -12.58 13.78
C GLU A 140 13.89 -12.00 12.36
N ASN A 141 13.00 -11.07 12.03
CA ASN A 141 12.94 -10.40 10.74
C ASN A 141 12.71 -8.88 10.88
N PRO A 142 13.68 -8.15 11.45
CA PRO A 142 13.47 -6.74 11.75
C PRO A 142 13.57 -5.84 10.51
N LEU A 143 14.10 -6.35 9.39
CA LEU A 143 14.49 -5.50 8.25
C LEU A 143 13.65 -5.69 6.99
N LYS A 144 12.85 -6.75 6.88
CA LYS A 144 12.26 -7.16 5.58
C LYS A 144 10.76 -7.45 5.69
N GLY A 145 9.93 -6.41 5.64
CA GLY A 145 8.49 -6.53 5.46
C GLY A 145 8.08 -6.28 4.01
N PHE A 146 7.37 -7.21 3.39
CA PHE A 146 6.83 -7.01 2.04
C PHE A 146 5.61 -7.89 1.77
N ILE A 147 4.83 -7.52 0.75
CA ILE A 147 3.68 -8.27 0.25
C ILE A 147 3.85 -8.48 -1.25
N ILE A 148 3.67 -9.72 -1.69
CA ILE A 148 3.60 -10.08 -3.11
C ILE A 148 2.13 -10.30 -3.45
N MET A 149 1.64 -9.55 -4.42
CA MET A 149 0.24 -9.59 -4.83
C MET A 149 0.07 -9.43 -6.33
N GLU A 150 -1.14 -9.76 -6.78
CA GLU A 150 -1.55 -9.63 -8.17
C GLU A 150 -1.44 -8.20 -8.67
N TYR A 151 -0.95 -8.05 -9.90
CA TYR A 151 -0.98 -6.78 -10.61
C TYR A 151 -2.28 -6.65 -11.40
N LEU A 152 -2.97 -5.53 -11.25
CA LEU A 152 -4.17 -5.20 -11.99
C LEU A 152 -3.84 -4.03 -12.92
N ALA A 153 -3.84 -4.28 -14.23
CA ALA A 153 -3.35 -3.34 -15.23
C ALA A 153 -4.29 -2.16 -15.51
N ASP A 154 -5.57 -2.29 -15.16
CA ASP A 154 -6.65 -1.34 -15.51
C ASP A 154 -7.30 -0.71 -14.27
N ASN A 155 -6.50 -0.33 -13.26
CA ASN A 155 -7.05 0.35 -12.08
C ASN A 155 -7.16 1.86 -12.30
N LEU A 156 -8.32 2.42 -11.97
CA LEU A 156 -8.53 3.86 -11.90
C LEU A 156 -7.91 4.38 -10.59
N SER A 157 -6.92 5.28 -10.70
CA SER A 157 -6.49 6.09 -9.57
C SER A 157 -7.52 7.19 -9.37
N LEU A 158 -8.16 7.22 -8.21
CA LEU A 158 -9.12 8.25 -7.83
C LEU A 158 -8.41 9.27 -6.95
N HIS A 159 -8.49 10.53 -7.34
CA HIS A 159 -8.00 11.67 -6.58
C HIS A 159 -9.15 12.49 -6.01
N ILE A 160 -8.89 13.22 -4.91
CA ILE A 160 -9.91 14.03 -4.22
C ILE A 160 -10.47 15.17 -5.08
N PHE A 161 -9.74 15.55 -6.14
CA PHE A 161 -10.11 16.59 -7.09
C PHE A 161 -10.74 16.05 -8.37
N ASP A 162 -10.94 14.72 -8.47
CA ASP A 162 -11.61 14.14 -9.62
C ASP A 162 -13.13 14.36 -9.52
N ASN A 163 -13.74 14.69 -10.66
CA ASN A 163 -15.20 14.78 -10.76
C ASN A 163 -15.79 13.37 -10.88
N LEU A 164 -16.18 12.80 -9.74
CA LEU A 164 -16.70 11.43 -9.66
C LEU A 164 -18.22 11.39 -9.84
N THR A 165 -18.68 10.44 -10.65
CA THR A 165 -20.12 10.12 -10.76
C THR A 165 -20.55 9.21 -9.61
N PRO A 166 -21.87 9.11 -9.32
CA PRO A 166 -22.39 8.14 -8.36
C PRO A 166 -21.97 6.69 -8.65
N ASP A 167 -21.83 6.33 -9.93
CA ASP A 167 -21.41 4.98 -10.34
C ASP A 167 -19.92 4.72 -10.02
N ASP A 168 -19.06 5.73 -10.13
CA ASP A 168 -17.62 5.62 -9.80
C ASP A 168 -17.42 5.32 -8.30
N ILE A 169 -18.24 5.92 -7.44
CA ILE A 169 -18.15 5.73 -5.97
C ILE A 169 -18.90 4.50 -5.48
N LEU A 170 -19.87 3.98 -6.26
CA LEU A 170 -20.73 2.88 -5.83
C LEU A 170 -19.90 1.63 -5.47
N GLN A 171 -18.86 1.32 -6.25
CA GLN A 171 -17.98 0.20 -5.95
C GLN A 171 -17.24 0.40 -4.62
N VAL A 172 -16.72 1.60 -4.36
CA VAL A 172 -16.02 1.94 -3.11
C VAL A 172 -16.96 1.79 -1.92
N LEU A 173 -18.17 2.34 -2.01
CA LEU A 173 -19.18 2.24 -0.94
C LEU A 173 -19.59 0.78 -0.67
N CYS A 174 -19.84 -0.01 -1.72
CA CYS A 174 -20.14 -1.44 -1.57
C CYS A 174 -18.99 -2.21 -0.90
N THR A 175 -17.75 -1.82 -1.19
CA THR A 175 -16.54 -2.44 -0.61
C THR A 175 -16.42 -2.11 0.87
N ILE A 176 -16.62 -0.84 1.25
CA ILE A 176 -16.65 -0.40 2.65
C ILE A 176 -17.73 -1.16 3.41
N ALA A 177 -18.97 -1.19 2.90
CA ALA A 177 -20.07 -1.92 3.53
C ALA A 177 -19.75 -3.41 3.70
N SER A 178 -19.10 -4.03 2.72
CA SER A 178 -18.67 -5.43 2.79
C SER A 178 -17.56 -5.66 3.82
N LEU A 179 -16.61 -4.73 3.97
CA LEU A 179 -15.57 -4.77 5.01
C LEU A 179 -16.17 -4.58 6.40
N GLU A 180 -17.09 -3.65 6.57
CA GLU A 180 -17.81 -3.44 7.82
C GLU A 180 -18.60 -4.68 8.21
N ALA A 181 -19.37 -5.26 7.28
CA ALA A 181 -20.09 -6.50 7.51
C ALA A 181 -19.15 -7.68 7.84
N ALA A 182 -18.00 -7.76 7.18
CA ALA A 182 -16.97 -8.75 7.47
C ALA A 182 -16.39 -8.60 8.88
N SER A 183 -16.21 -7.36 9.35
CA SER A 183 -15.68 -7.06 10.68
C SER A 183 -16.58 -7.59 11.81
N LEU A 184 -17.88 -7.73 11.56
CA LEU A 184 -18.83 -8.33 12.52
C LEU A 184 -18.56 -9.81 12.79
N LYS A 185 -17.83 -10.49 11.90
CA LYS A 185 -17.40 -11.88 12.10
C LYS A 185 -16.17 -12.01 12.98
N PHE A 186 -15.46 -10.91 13.23
CA PHE A 186 -14.22 -10.92 14.00
C PHE A 186 -14.52 -10.99 15.49
N THR A 187 -13.85 -11.90 16.20
CA THR A 187 -13.93 -11.97 17.67
C THR A 187 -13.19 -10.80 18.31
N ASP A 188 -13.33 -10.63 19.62
CA ASP A 188 -12.61 -9.57 20.33
C ASP A 188 -11.09 -9.82 20.32
N GLU A 189 -10.66 -11.09 20.33
CA GLU A 189 -9.25 -11.46 20.13
C GLU A 189 -8.75 -11.09 18.73
N ASP A 190 -9.57 -11.29 17.69
CA ASP A 190 -9.22 -10.89 16.32
C ASP A 190 -9.09 -9.36 16.22
N LYS A 191 -10.02 -8.62 16.83
CA LYS A 191 -10.01 -7.15 16.84
C LYS A 191 -8.81 -6.60 17.61
N ALA A 192 -8.38 -7.27 18.69
CA ALA A 192 -7.23 -6.87 19.49
C ALA A 192 -5.89 -6.92 18.72
N LEU A 193 -5.83 -7.64 17.60
CA LEU A 193 -4.63 -7.69 16.73
C LEU A 193 -4.46 -6.43 15.88
N PHE A 194 -5.51 -5.60 15.72
CA PHE A 194 -5.45 -4.41 14.91
C PHE A 194 -4.94 -3.20 15.70
N ILE A 195 -4.14 -2.37 15.03
CA ILE A 195 -3.67 -1.11 15.60
C ILE A 195 -4.82 -0.09 15.65
N SER A 196 -4.97 0.60 16.79
CA SER A 196 -5.95 1.68 16.93
C SER A 196 -5.31 3.06 16.86
N ASN A 197 -5.95 3.97 16.11
CA ASN A 197 -5.63 5.40 16.04
C ASN A 197 -4.15 5.71 15.74
N MET A 198 -3.51 4.97 14.83
CA MET A 198 -2.09 5.17 14.53
C MET A 198 -1.83 6.49 13.80
N PHE A 199 -2.60 6.78 12.76
CA PHE A 199 -2.42 8.00 11.96
C PHE A 199 -2.69 9.27 12.77
N GLY A 200 -3.73 9.27 13.60
CA GLY A 200 -4.00 10.39 14.50
C GLY A 200 -2.83 10.65 15.45
N LYS A 201 -2.26 9.61 16.07
CA LYS A 201 -1.09 9.76 16.96
C LYS A 201 0.16 10.23 16.20
N MET A 202 0.38 9.69 15.00
CA MET A 202 1.58 9.96 14.23
C MET A 202 1.59 11.37 13.62
N PHE A 203 0.45 11.81 13.09
CA PHE A 203 0.32 13.10 12.40
C PHE A 203 -0.23 14.22 13.29
N ALA A 204 -0.60 13.98 14.54
CA ALA A 204 -1.11 15.01 15.45
C ALA A 204 -0.20 16.25 15.57
N LYS A 205 1.12 16.07 15.48
CA LYS A 205 2.09 17.17 15.54
C LYS A 205 2.24 17.93 14.21
N ALA A 206 1.94 17.28 13.09
CA ALA A 206 2.11 17.82 11.74
C ALA A 206 0.82 18.46 11.19
N MET A 207 -0.33 17.92 11.56
CA MET A 207 -1.66 18.32 11.08
C MET A 207 -2.37 19.17 12.16
N THR A 208 -1.87 20.39 12.38
CA THR A 208 -2.50 21.37 13.27
C THR A 208 -3.60 22.13 12.53
N LYS A 209 -4.47 22.84 13.27
CA LYS A 209 -5.49 23.71 12.64
C LYS A 209 -4.87 24.75 11.71
N GLU A 210 -3.67 25.23 12.05
CA GLU A 210 -2.93 26.22 11.27
C GLU A 210 -2.41 25.63 9.95
N SER A 211 -1.82 24.42 9.97
CA SER A 211 -1.35 23.77 8.74
C SER A 211 -2.50 23.35 7.81
N LEU A 212 -3.66 22.94 8.35
CA LEU A 212 -4.86 22.64 7.56
C LEU A 212 -5.55 23.88 6.96
N SER A 213 -5.40 25.05 7.59
CA SER A 213 -6.03 26.29 7.12
C SER A 213 -5.36 26.88 5.87
N PHE A 214 -4.08 26.60 5.65
CA PHE A 214 -3.32 27.14 4.51
C PHE A 214 -3.65 26.43 3.18
N GLU A 215 -3.89 25.12 3.16
CA GLU A 215 -4.18 24.37 1.92
C GLU A 215 -5.60 24.62 1.38
N LEU A 216 -6.58 24.92 2.24
CA LEU A 216 -7.94 25.26 1.80
C LEU A 216 -8.04 26.71 1.25
N ILE A 217 -7.11 27.59 1.61
CA ILE A 217 -7.12 29.00 1.17
C ILE A 217 -6.34 29.19 -0.14
N LEU A 218 -5.31 28.37 -0.41
CA LEU A 218 -4.55 28.46 -1.66
C LEU A 218 -5.35 27.99 -2.89
N ASN A 219 -6.30 27.07 -2.74
CA ASN A 219 -7.17 26.64 -3.84
C ASN A 219 -8.43 27.51 -4.04
N ALA A 220 -8.70 28.46 -3.14
CA ALA A 220 -9.85 29.37 -3.26
C ALA A 220 -9.51 30.72 -3.94
N ASN A 221 -8.22 31.05 -4.06
CA ASN A 221 -7.77 32.37 -4.54
C ASN A 221 -7.25 32.39 -5.98
N ASP A 222 -7.26 31.26 -6.70
CA ASP A 222 -6.77 31.20 -8.09
C ASP A 222 -7.89 31.31 -9.15
N GLU A 223 -9.15 31.49 -8.74
CA GLU A 223 -10.29 31.75 -9.66
C GLU A 223 -10.75 33.23 -9.70
N SER A 224 -10.04 34.17 -9.07
CA SER A 224 -10.37 35.60 -9.17
C SER A 224 -9.54 36.34 -10.22
N THR A 225 -9.43 35.79 -11.44
CA THR A 225 -9.08 36.63 -12.60
C THR A 225 -9.91 36.25 -13.82
N THR A 226 -10.52 37.28 -14.43
CA THR A 226 -11.23 37.33 -15.74
C THR A 226 -12.64 36.74 -15.84
N TYR A 227 -13.63 37.54 -15.43
CA TYR A 227 -14.78 37.91 -16.28
C TYR A 227 -15.28 39.32 -15.89
N LEU A 228 -14.68 40.34 -16.52
CA LEU A 228 -15.31 41.53 -17.10
C LEU A 228 -14.32 42.11 -18.13
#